data_AF-A0A9W7ZCH5-F1
#
_entry.id   AF-A0A9W7ZCH5-F1
#
_cell.length_a   1.000
_cell.length_b   1.000
_cell.length_c   1.000
_cell.angle_alpha   90.00
_cell.angle_beta   90.00
_cell.angle_gamma   90.00
#
_symmetry.space_group_name_H-M   'P 1'
#
loop_
_entity.id
_entity.type
_entity.pdbx_description
1 polymer ?
#
loop_
_entity_poly.entity_id
_entity_poly.type
_entity_poly.pdbx_seq_one_letter_code
_entity_poly.pdbx_strand_id
1 'polypeptide(L)'
;MGLNKLVVRATSAHTATVIFIHGLGDSGAGWQPVAQILSRTLPHVKFVLPHAPEQPVTLNGGFRMPSWYDIRSLDKIASNEDEDGMNVSMRKINELIREEIDSGIPANRIVLGGFSQGGAMTLFTGLQSEMRLAGLAVLSGYMPVRERLIARATDASKQVPIFHGHGTADEVVLYQYGEMTSNLLQQKGYNVDFHSYNHMGHATCNEELQLKLASNRLQFLQAKQQSLSAKARRDIALLLENGKLASAEIRVESIIRDDLHIEAMEIVELFCELLHARAAIIDQSTELDKGLCEAVHSVIYASSRIQAKELPHIRDILGIKFGKELVKNALVNADELVNAKLLKKLSLDPPAPKLVRLYLKEIAAAYSVDWMPQNGDDDGGGSPSFGFKEPANAATPPEASPAINSDANEADAAKSKDAADQEESSDAGIDQLSPPPTHKALARSMSPVAAKPVPVAATSTPASIKAASSNPQAEPPGKGVPTLEELRRRFDALGEL
;
A
#
# COMPACT_ATOMS: atom_id res chain seq x y z
N MET A 1 19.53 28.76 0.08
CA MET A 1 18.53 27.98 0.84
C MET A 1 18.44 26.61 0.18
N GLY A 2 18.58 25.53 0.96
CA GLY A 2 18.51 24.16 0.46
C GLY A 2 17.10 23.78 -0.01
N LEU A 3 16.98 22.65 -0.71
CA LEU A 3 15.69 22.12 -1.15
C LEU A 3 14.87 21.66 0.06
N ASN A 4 13.57 21.98 0.06
CA ASN A 4 12.62 21.28 0.93
C ASN A 4 12.58 19.80 0.51
N LYS A 5 12.45 18.88 1.45
CA LYS A 5 12.51 17.44 1.18
C LYS A 5 11.75 16.63 2.22
N LEU A 6 11.17 15.52 1.78
CA LEU A 6 10.68 14.47 2.65
C LEU A 6 11.78 13.42 2.86
N VAL A 7 11.82 12.84 4.06
CA VAL A 7 12.78 11.79 4.42
C VAL A 7 12.03 10.57 4.93
N VAL A 8 12.22 9.43 4.27
CA VAL A 8 11.86 8.12 4.82
C VAL A 8 13.12 7.56 5.47
N ARG A 9 13.13 7.48 6.80
CA ARG A 9 14.29 7.05 7.57
C ARG A 9 14.51 5.54 7.40
N ALA A 10 15.78 5.13 7.45
CA ALA A 10 16.14 3.73 7.62
C ALA A 10 15.55 3.20 8.94
N THR A 11 15.08 1.96 8.93
CA THR A 11 14.51 1.27 10.11
C THR A 11 15.55 0.44 10.86
N SER A 12 16.73 0.25 10.26
CA SER A 12 17.93 -0.33 10.86
C SER A 12 19.10 0.65 10.75
N ALA A 13 20.33 0.20 11.03
CA ALA A 13 21.52 1.03 10.89
C ALA A 13 21.59 1.64 9.48
N HIS A 14 21.62 2.98 9.42
CA HIS A 14 21.65 3.73 8.16
C HIS A 14 23.04 3.57 7.52
N THR A 15 23.10 2.84 6.41
CA THR A 15 24.37 2.56 5.71
C THR A 15 24.35 2.92 4.22
N ALA A 16 23.21 3.39 3.70
CA ALA A 16 23.04 3.84 2.33
C ALA A 16 21.90 4.85 2.20
N THR A 17 21.97 5.69 1.17
CA THR A 17 20.93 6.67 0.87
C THR A 17 20.50 6.58 -0.58
N VAL A 18 19.20 6.69 -0.84
CA VAL A 18 18.64 6.94 -2.17
C VAL A 18 18.09 8.36 -2.19
N ILE A 19 18.58 9.19 -3.11
CA ILE A 19 18.01 10.51 -3.39
C ILE A 19 17.18 10.36 -4.67
N PHE A 20 15.86 10.60 -4.58
CA PHE A 20 14.95 10.39 -5.72
C PHE A 20 14.28 11.67 -6.19
N ILE A 21 14.56 12.07 -7.42
CA ILE A 21 14.13 13.32 -8.06
C ILE A 21 12.82 13.08 -8.84
N HIS A 22 11.73 13.73 -8.45
CA HIS A 22 10.42 13.58 -9.12
C HIS A 22 10.36 14.26 -10.50
N GLY A 23 9.32 13.96 -11.27
CA GLY A 23 9.07 14.56 -12.60
C GLY A 23 8.45 15.96 -12.54
N LEU A 24 8.24 16.56 -13.72
CA LEU A 24 7.61 17.87 -13.86
C LEU A 24 6.20 17.88 -13.25
N GLY A 25 5.87 18.90 -12.46
CA GLY A 25 4.54 19.09 -11.86
C GLY A 25 4.25 18.21 -10.63
N ASP A 26 5.12 17.26 -10.30
CA ASP A 26 5.00 16.37 -9.15
C ASP A 26 5.73 16.94 -7.91
N SER A 27 5.92 16.13 -6.87
CA SER A 27 6.59 16.49 -5.63
C SER A 27 7.27 15.27 -4.99
N GLY A 28 8.15 15.51 -4.02
CA GLY A 28 8.69 14.42 -3.18
C GLY A 28 7.61 13.61 -2.47
N ALA A 29 6.42 14.19 -2.20
CA ALA A 29 5.29 13.49 -1.59
C ALA A 29 4.66 12.45 -2.52
N GLY A 30 4.65 12.71 -3.83
CA GLY A 30 4.17 11.75 -4.84
C GLY A 30 4.96 10.44 -4.84
N TRP A 31 6.24 10.51 -4.46
CA TRP A 31 7.15 9.36 -4.40
C TRP A 31 7.32 8.74 -3.01
N GLN A 32 6.73 9.36 -1.98
CA GLN A 32 6.82 8.85 -0.62
C GLN A 32 6.25 7.44 -0.46
N PRO A 33 5.10 7.06 -1.07
CA PRO A 33 4.59 5.70 -0.98
C PRO A 33 5.59 4.66 -1.52
N VAL A 34 6.22 4.94 -2.68
CA VAL A 34 7.25 4.08 -3.28
C VAL A 34 8.43 3.89 -2.32
N ALA A 35 8.94 4.98 -1.76
CA ALA A 35 10.04 4.95 -0.81
C ALA A 35 9.70 4.18 0.47
N GLN A 36 8.47 4.27 0.97
CA GLN A 36 7.99 3.51 2.14
C GLN A 36 7.88 2.01 1.89
N ILE A 37 7.60 1.58 0.66
CA ILE A 37 7.63 0.15 0.30
C ILE A 37 9.07 -0.33 0.29
N LEU A 38 9.93 0.40 -0.43
CA LEU A 38 11.33 0.01 -0.59
C LEU A 38 12.09 0.03 0.73
N SER A 39 11.75 0.91 1.67
CA SER A 39 12.37 0.92 3.00
C SER A 39 12.05 -0.33 3.84
N ARG A 40 10.98 -1.07 3.53
CA ARG A 40 10.67 -2.35 4.20
C ARG A 40 11.59 -3.47 3.74
N THR A 41 11.91 -3.50 2.45
CA THR A 41 12.83 -4.51 1.87
C THR A 41 14.29 -4.09 2.00
N LEU A 42 14.56 -2.79 2.16
CA LEU A 42 15.87 -2.20 2.33
C LEU A 42 15.93 -1.43 3.67
N PRO A 43 15.87 -2.12 4.82
CA PRO A 43 15.76 -1.47 6.13
C PRO A 43 16.96 -0.59 6.51
N HIS A 44 18.10 -0.74 5.83
CA HIS A 44 19.33 0.02 6.07
C HIS A 44 19.46 1.27 5.17
N VAL A 45 18.48 1.51 4.29
CA VAL A 45 18.49 2.61 3.32
C VAL A 45 17.58 3.75 3.79
N LYS A 46 18.11 4.96 3.76
CA LYS A 46 17.34 6.20 3.90
C LYS A 46 16.92 6.70 2.52
N PHE A 47 15.69 7.18 2.37
CA PHE A 47 15.22 7.81 1.14
C PHE A 47 15.03 9.31 1.36
N VAL A 48 15.62 10.11 0.48
CA VAL A 48 15.51 11.57 0.45
C VAL A 48 14.76 11.97 -0.81
N LEU A 49 13.62 12.62 -0.62
CA LEU A 49 12.66 12.97 -1.67
C LEU A 49 12.52 14.50 -1.74
N PRO A 50 13.41 15.20 -2.46
CA PRO A 50 13.36 16.66 -2.55
C PRO A 50 12.15 17.15 -3.35
N HIS A 51 11.73 18.37 -3.05
CA HIS A 51 10.71 19.11 -3.77
C HIS A 51 11.36 20.11 -4.72
N ALA A 52 11.01 20.06 -6.01
CA ALA A 52 11.40 21.07 -6.97
C ALA A 52 10.81 22.45 -6.58
N PRO A 53 11.50 23.55 -6.88
CA PRO A 53 10.92 24.88 -6.73
C PRO A 53 9.75 25.09 -7.71
N GLU A 54 8.81 25.95 -7.34
CA GLU A 54 7.81 26.42 -8.30
C GLU A 54 8.41 27.44 -9.26
N GLN A 55 8.27 27.20 -10.56
CA GLN A 55 8.73 28.09 -11.62
C GLN A 55 7.83 28.01 -12.85
N PRO A 56 7.76 29.06 -13.68
CA PRO A 56 7.01 29.02 -14.94
C PRO A 56 7.60 28.00 -15.91
N VAL A 57 6.73 27.30 -16.65
CA VAL A 57 7.12 26.28 -17.63
C VAL A 57 6.60 26.66 -19.01
N THR A 58 7.49 26.90 -19.96
CA THR A 58 7.19 27.40 -21.31
C THR A 58 6.30 26.42 -22.10
N LEU A 59 6.57 25.12 -22.03
CA LEU A 59 5.77 24.07 -22.67
C LEU A 59 4.30 24.13 -22.22
N ASN A 60 4.07 24.51 -20.97
CA ASN A 60 2.75 24.64 -20.38
C ASN A 60 2.27 26.10 -20.41
N GLY A 61 2.62 26.87 -21.44
CA GLY A 61 2.13 28.25 -21.60
C GLY A 61 2.53 29.21 -20.47
N GLY A 62 3.59 28.91 -19.72
CA GLY A 62 4.07 29.73 -18.62
C GLY A 62 3.41 29.46 -17.26
N PHE A 63 2.55 28.43 -17.13
CA PHE A 63 2.00 28.04 -15.83
C PHE A 63 3.12 27.73 -14.83
N ARG A 64 2.97 28.23 -13.60
CA ARG A 64 3.91 27.94 -12.50
C ARG A 64 3.58 26.60 -11.90
N MET A 65 4.58 25.74 -11.78
CA MET A 65 4.45 24.42 -11.17
C MET A 65 5.81 23.94 -10.68
N PRO A 66 5.87 22.90 -9.82
CA PRO A 66 7.12 22.29 -9.42
C PRO A 66 7.92 21.82 -10.65
N SER A 67 9.12 22.34 -10.82
CA SER A 67 9.97 22.02 -11.97
C SER A 67 11.44 22.20 -11.64
N TRP A 68 12.30 21.37 -12.22
CA TRP A 68 13.76 21.45 -12.04
C TRP A 68 14.45 22.40 -13.03
N TYR A 69 13.89 22.56 -14.23
CA TYR A 69 14.36 23.49 -15.26
C TYR A 69 13.21 23.77 -16.24
N ASP A 70 13.28 24.87 -16.99
CA ASP A 70 12.25 25.18 -17.96
C ASP A 70 12.25 24.19 -19.14
N ILE A 71 11.09 23.61 -19.44
CA ILE A 71 10.90 22.77 -20.62
C ILE A 71 10.26 23.65 -21.69
N ARG A 72 10.99 23.89 -22.78
CA ARG A 72 10.53 24.74 -23.89
C ARG A 72 9.85 23.95 -25.01
N SER A 73 10.27 22.71 -25.24
CA SER A 73 9.69 21.80 -26.23
C SER A 73 10.13 20.35 -25.94
N LEU A 74 9.22 19.39 -26.08
CA LEU A 74 9.52 17.95 -26.04
C LEU A 74 9.76 17.35 -27.45
N ASP A 75 9.32 18.03 -28.50
CA ASP A 75 9.53 17.60 -29.89
C ASP A 75 10.95 17.90 -30.38
N LYS A 76 11.63 18.83 -29.71
CA LYS A 76 12.99 19.26 -30.05
C LYS A 76 13.93 19.19 -28.86
N ILE A 77 13.90 18.06 -28.15
CA ILE A 77 14.91 17.74 -27.13
C ILE A 77 16.30 17.89 -27.77
N ALA A 78 17.21 18.59 -27.08
CA ALA A 78 18.51 19.11 -27.55
C ALA A 78 18.54 20.50 -28.24
N SER A 79 17.42 21.05 -28.71
CA SER A 79 17.41 22.43 -29.25
C SER A 79 16.86 23.41 -28.21
N ASN A 80 17.67 24.40 -27.84
CA ASN A 80 17.28 25.47 -26.92
C ASN A 80 16.84 24.98 -25.51
N GLU A 81 17.57 24.05 -24.92
CA GLU A 81 17.30 23.56 -23.55
C GLU A 81 17.71 24.58 -22.47
N ASP A 82 17.05 24.53 -21.31
CA ASP A 82 17.32 25.43 -20.18
C ASP A 82 18.51 24.96 -19.32
N GLU A 83 19.70 25.04 -19.89
CA GLU A 83 20.93 24.58 -19.22
C GLU A 83 21.25 25.38 -17.95
N ASP A 84 20.94 26.68 -17.92
CA ASP A 84 21.14 27.51 -16.73
C ASP A 84 20.23 27.05 -15.58
N GLY A 85 18.96 26.76 -15.86
CA GLY A 85 18.04 26.16 -14.89
C GLY A 85 18.52 24.78 -14.41
N MET A 86 19.00 23.93 -15.33
CA MET A 86 19.58 22.64 -14.98
C MET A 86 20.81 22.79 -14.06
N ASN A 87 21.70 23.75 -14.33
CA ASN A 87 22.86 24.02 -13.47
C ASN A 87 22.47 24.52 -12.08
N VAL A 88 21.40 25.31 -11.96
CA VAL A 88 20.84 25.71 -10.65
C VAL A 88 20.34 24.49 -9.88
N SER A 89 19.57 23.61 -10.52
CA SER A 89 19.05 22.40 -9.87
C SER A 89 20.15 21.39 -9.54
N MET A 90 21.13 21.21 -10.42
CA MET A 90 22.30 20.36 -10.19
C MET A 90 23.07 20.78 -8.94
N ARG A 91 23.28 22.09 -8.71
CA ARG A 91 23.95 22.57 -7.49
C ARG A 91 23.18 22.16 -6.23
N LYS A 92 21.86 22.32 -6.24
CA LYS A 92 20.99 21.93 -5.12
C LYS A 92 20.97 20.42 -4.89
N ILE A 93 20.96 19.61 -5.95
CA ILE A 93 21.04 18.15 -5.85
C ILE A 93 22.41 17.73 -5.28
N ASN A 94 23.49 18.35 -5.74
CA ASN A 94 24.83 18.10 -5.20
C ASN A 94 24.95 18.51 -3.72
N GLU A 95 24.25 19.54 -3.26
CA GLU A 95 24.14 19.87 -1.83
C GLU A 95 23.51 18.72 -1.04
N LEU A 96 22.43 18.10 -1.54
CA LEU A 96 21.84 16.93 -0.88
C LEU A 96 22.80 15.74 -0.81
N ILE A 97 23.55 15.48 -1.89
CA ILE A 97 24.56 14.41 -1.88
C ILE A 97 25.63 14.69 -0.83
N ARG A 98 26.09 15.94 -0.73
CA ARG A 98 27.09 16.35 0.27
C ARG A 98 26.57 16.23 1.70
N GLU A 99 25.34 16.65 1.97
CA GLU A 99 24.72 16.49 3.29
C GLU A 99 24.72 15.03 3.76
N GLU A 100 24.49 14.09 2.84
CA GLU A 100 24.53 12.66 3.15
C GLU A 100 25.95 12.16 3.44
N ILE A 101 26.93 12.64 2.67
CA ILE A 101 28.35 12.34 2.89
C ILE A 101 28.83 12.89 4.21
N ASP A 102 28.49 14.14 4.52
CA ASP A 102 28.82 14.81 5.77
C ASP A 102 28.16 14.12 6.97
N SER A 103 27.01 13.45 6.75
CA SER A 103 26.35 12.61 7.76
C SER A 103 27.00 11.22 7.93
N GLY A 104 28.08 10.92 7.21
CA GLY A 104 28.87 9.70 7.33
C GLY A 104 28.54 8.61 6.31
N ILE A 105 27.72 8.90 5.28
CA ILE A 105 27.40 7.92 4.23
C ILE A 105 28.40 8.05 3.08
N PRO A 106 29.22 7.02 2.78
CA PRO A 106 30.15 7.07 1.66
C PRO A 106 29.44 7.33 0.32
N ALA A 107 30.06 8.08 -0.59
CA ALA A 107 29.46 8.38 -1.90
C ALA A 107 29.07 7.11 -2.69
N ASN A 108 29.88 6.05 -2.60
CA ASN A 108 29.61 4.75 -3.22
C ASN A 108 28.49 3.94 -2.52
N ARG A 109 27.80 4.53 -1.54
CA ARG A 109 26.58 4.04 -0.89
C ARG A 109 25.39 4.98 -1.11
N ILE A 110 25.52 5.96 -2.01
CA ILE A 110 24.46 6.89 -2.39
C ILE A 110 24.02 6.60 -3.83
N VAL A 111 22.73 6.34 -4.02
CA VAL A 111 22.09 6.23 -5.34
C VAL A 111 21.38 7.54 -5.64
N LEU A 112 21.60 8.09 -6.84
CA LEU A 112 20.81 9.19 -7.36
C LEU A 112 19.83 8.61 -8.39
N GLY A 113 18.54 8.81 -8.18
CA GLY A 113 17.51 8.34 -9.09
C GLY A 113 16.50 9.42 -9.43
N GLY A 114 15.73 9.22 -10.50
CA GLY A 114 14.63 10.12 -10.81
C GLY A 114 13.75 9.66 -11.96
N PHE A 115 12.58 10.28 -12.04
CA PHE A 115 11.54 10.00 -13.03
C PHE A 115 11.33 11.19 -13.98
N SER A 116 11.19 10.92 -15.28
CA SER A 116 10.90 11.95 -16.30
C SER A 116 11.92 13.10 -16.26
N GLN A 117 11.50 14.33 -16.01
CA GLN A 117 12.38 15.48 -15.78
C GLN A 117 13.44 15.21 -14.68
N GLY A 118 13.09 14.48 -13.63
CA GLY A 118 14.03 14.07 -12.59
C GLY A 118 15.04 13.01 -13.06
N GLY A 119 14.65 12.15 -14.01
CA GLY A 119 15.56 11.22 -14.69
C GLY A 119 16.59 11.95 -15.53
N ALA A 120 16.19 13.00 -16.24
CA ALA A 120 17.11 13.89 -16.95
C ALA A 120 18.08 14.59 -15.99
N MET A 121 17.60 15.11 -14.86
CA MET A 121 18.47 15.69 -13.83
C MET A 121 19.42 14.68 -13.16
N THR A 122 19.00 13.42 -13.06
CA THR A 122 19.83 12.32 -12.55
C THR A 122 21.04 12.11 -13.45
N LEU A 123 20.85 12.04 -14.77
CA LEU A 123 21.96 11.94 -15.73
C LEU A 123 22.80 13.23 -15.75
N PHE A 124 22.16 14.39 -15.82
CA PHE A 124 22.84 15.68 -15.86
C PHE A 124 23.76 15.87 -14.65
N THR A 125 23.29 15.52 -13.45
CA THR A 125 24.08 15.66 -12.21
C THR A 125 25.08 14.53 -12.05
N GLY A 126 24.65 13.27 -12.26
CA GLY A 126 25.46 12.08 -11.99
C GLY A 126 26.68 11.95 -12.89
N LEU A 127 26.55 12.29 -14.18
CA LEU A 127 27.66 12.21 -15.14
C LEU A 127 28.74 13.27 -14.87
N GLN A 128 28.36 14.43 -14.33
CA GLN A 128 29.28 15.52 -13.98
C GLN A 128 29.82 15.39 -12.54
N SER A 129 29.48 14.33 -11.81
CA SER A 129 29.90 14.18 -10.42
C SER A 129 31.37 13.74 -10.33
N GLU A 130 32.18 14.45 -9.55
CA GLU A 130 33.55 14.03 -9.21
C GLU A 130 33.58 12.85 -8.21
N MET A 131 32.42 12.43 -7.71
CA MET A 131 32.28 11.36 -6.74
C MET A 131 31.73 10.11 -7.40
N ARG A 132 32.32 8.95 -7.09
CA ARG A 132 31.77 7.67 -7.53
C ARG A 132 30.55 7.30 -6.69
N LEU A 133 29.37 7.66 -7.18
CA LEU A 133 28.09 7.26 -6.61
C LEU A 133 27.88 5.74 -6.71
N ALA A 134 26.97 5.20 -5.91
CA ALA A 134 26.63 3.77 -5.92
C ALA A 134 25.94 3.34 -7.23
N GLY A 135 25.14 4.23 -7.81
CA GLY A 135 24.41 3.99 -9.05
C GLY A 135 23.53 5.18 -9.45
N LEU A 136 23.16 5.21 -10.72
CA LEU A 136 22.16 6.12 -11.28
C LEU A 136 20.91 5.33 -11.68
N ALA A 137 19.73 5.76 -11.25
CA ALA A 137 18.45 5.12 -11.62
C ALA A 137 17.56 6.09 -12.40
N VAL A 138 17.43 5.86 -13.70
CA VAL A 138 16.71 6.74 -14.63
C VAL A 138 15.40 6.06 -15.04
N LEU A 139 14.26 6.67 -14.71
CA LEU A 139 12.94 6.15 -15.09
C LEU A 139 12.25 7.11 -16.05
N SER A 140 11.79 6.64 -17.20
CA SER A 140 11.16 7.45 -18.26
C SER A 140 11.91 8.75 -18.57
N GLY A 141 13.24 8.71 -18.48
CA GLY A 141 14.13 9.87 -18.61
C GLY A 141 14.84 9.93 -19.96
N TYR A 142 15.50 11.05 -20.20
CA TYR A 142 16.30 11.30 -21.40
C TYR A 142 17.59 12.05 -21.03
N MET A 143 18.61 11.99 -21.88
CA MET A 143 19.82 12.78 -21.72
C MET A 143 19.63 14.22 -22.23
N PRO A 144 19.68 15.25 -21.35
CA PRO A 144 19.68 16.64 -21.78
C PRO A 144 21.08 17.08 -22.23
N VAL A 145 21.15 18.11 -23.08
CA VAL A 145 22.37 18.77 -23.57
C VAL A 145 23.48 17.79 -23.99
N ARG A 146 23.08 16.73 -24.69
CA ARG A 146 23.84 15.48 -24.94
C ARG A 146 25.34 15.66 -25.18
N GLU A 147 25.73 16.45 -26.19
CA GLU A 147 27.14 16.64 -26.54
C GLU A 147 27.94 17.32 -25.42
N ARG A 148 27.36 18.36 -24.82
CA ARG A 148 28.01 19.11 -23.73
C ARG A 148 28.07 18.29 -22.45
N LEU A 149 27.03 17.52 -22.14
CA LEU A 149 27.01 16.66 -20.96
C LEU A 149 28.08 15.57 -21.05
N ILE A 150 28.22 14.90 -22.20
CA ILE A 150 29.29 13.92 -22.39
C ILE A 150 30.68 14.57 -22.29
N ALA A 151 30.86 15.77 -22.85
CA ALA A 151 32.13 16.48 -22.76
C ALA A 151 32.52 16.89 -21.33
N ARG A 152 31.54 17.05 -20.43
CA ARG A 152 31.75 17.39 -19.02
C ARG A 152 31.71 16.18 -18.09
N ALA A 153 31.52 14.99 -18.64
CA ALA A 153 31.43 13.81 -17.80
C ALA A 153 32.80 13.46 -17.19
N THR A 154 32.80 13.02 -15.95
CA THR A 154 34.03 12.77 -15.18
C THR A 154 34.46 11.31 -15.25
N ASP A 155 35.74 11.03 -14.99
CA ASP A 155 36.25 9.65 -14.86
C ASP A 155 35.58 8.89 -13.70
N ALA A 156 35.22 9.59 -12.61
CA ALA A 156 34.49 9.01 -11.49
C ALA A 156 33.11 8.49 -11.92
N SER A 157 32.39 9.25 -12.74
CA SER A 157 31.07 8.84 -13.26
C SER A 157 31.14 7.59 -14.12
N LYS A 158 32.28 7.33 -14.78
CA LYS A 158 32.48 6.19 -15.69
C LYS A 158 32.27 4.84 -15.01
N GLN A 159 32.58 4.78 -13.71
CA GLN A 159 32.52 3.56 -12.91
C GLN A 159 31.16 3.37 -12.22
N VAL A 160 30.21 4.28 -12.43
CA VAL A 160 28.90 4.25 -11.81
C VAL A 160 27.96 3.42 -12.69
N PRO A 161 27.33 2.35 -12.18
CA PRO A 161 26.33 1.61 -12.92
C PRO A 161 25.06 2.46 -13.13
N ILE A 162 24.48 2.38 -14.32
CA ILE A 162 23.28 3.13 -14.69
C ILE A 162 22.17 2.14 -15.01
N PHE A 163 21.08 2.19 -14.24
CA PHE A 163 19.81 1.56 -14.60
C PHE A 163 18.95 2.56 -15.36
N HIS A 164 18.40 2.17 -16.50
CA HIS A 164 17.48 3.02 -17.27
C HIS A 164 16.24 2.22 -17.66
N GLY A 165 15.12 2.48 -16.99
CA GLY A 165 13.82 1.89 -17.27
C GLY A 165 12.93 2.82 -18.11
N HIS A 166 12.30 2.30 -19.17
CA HIS A 166 11.44 3.11 -20.05
C HIS A 166 10.26 2.32 -20.61
N GLY A 167 9.06 2.92 -20.61
CA GLY A 167 7.85 2.33 -21.18
C GLY A 167 7.81 2.42 -22.71
N THR A 168 7.48 1.33 -23.41
CA THR A 168 7.47 1.32 -24.89
C THR A 168 6.30 2.09 -25.49
N ALA A 169 5.28 2.43 -24.70
CA ALA A 169 4.13 3.22 -25.11
C ALA A 169 4.17 4.64 -24.52
N ASP A 170 5.29 5.07 -23.94
CA ASP A 170 5.47 6.40 -23.37
C ASP A 170 5.26 7.49 -24.44
N GLU A 171 4.18 8.24 -24.26
CA GLU A 171 3.69 9.27 -25.16
C GLU A 171 4.19 10.67 -24.81
N VAL A 172 4.84 10.85 -23.65
CA VAL A 172 5.31 12.14 -23.14
C VAL A 172 6.81 12.27 -23.35
N VAL A 173 7.58 11.33 -22.80
CA VAL A 173 9.02 11.18 -23.08
C VAL A 173 9.13 9.94 -23.94
N LEU A 174 9.03 10.13 -25.25
CA LEU A 174 9.02 9.03 -26.22
C LEU A 174 10.10 8.01 -25.92
N TYR A 175 9.73 6.73 -25.93
CA TYR A 175 10.64 5.59 -25.69
C TYR A 175 11.96 5.70 -26.47
N GLN A 176 11.89 6.19 -27.70
CA GLN A 176 13.04 6.45 -28.55
C GLN A 176 14.10 7.36 -27.89
N TYR A 177 13.70 8.34 -27.10
CA TYR A 177 14.65 9.20 -26.37
C TYR A 177 15.39 8.45 -25.26
N GLY A 178 14.73 7.50 -24.59
CA GLY A 178 15.36 6.59 -23.65
C GLY A 178 16.38 5.69 -24.36
N GLU A 179 15.97 5.09 -25.48
CA GLU A 179 16.82 4.21 -26.30
C GLU A 179 18.06 4.95 -26.84
N MET A 180 17.86 6.15 -27.40
CA MET A 180 18.96 7.02 -27.86
C MET A 180 19.93 7.36 -26.73
N THR A 181 19.41 7.63 -25.53
CA THR A 181 20.21 7.96 -24.34
C THR A 181 21.07 6.79 -23.91
N SER A 182 20.46 5.61 -23.78
CA SER A 182 21.16 4.38 -23.41
C SER A 182 22.23 4.00 -24.43
N ASN A 183 21.87 4.01 -25.72
CA ASN A 183 22.79 3.70 -26.82
C ASN A 183 24.00 4.65 -26.82
N LEU A 184 23.79 5.96 -26.61
CA LEU A 184 24.88 6.93 -26.54
C LEU A 184 25.80 6.66 -25.33
N LEU A 185 25.23 6.40 -24.16
CA LEU A 185 26.02 6.10 -22.96
C LEU A 185 26.84 4.82 -23.11
N GLN A 186 26.25 3.76 -23.65
CA GLN A 186 26.94 2.50 -23.95
C GLN A 186 28.06 2.72 -24.97
N GLN A 187 27.82 3.47 -26.05
CA GLN A 187 28.85 3.83 -27.04
C GLN A 187 30.01 4.60 -26.41
N LYS A 188 29.73 5.43 -25.40
CA LYS A 188 30.77 6.14 -24.65
C LYS A 188 31.46 5.24 -23.64
N GLY A 189 31.00 4.02 -23.38
CA GLY A 189 31.62 3.04 -22.47
C GLY A 189 31.07 3.06 -21.04
N TYR A 190 29.86 3.59 -20.82
CA TYR A 190 29.18 3.46 -19.53
C TYR A 190 28.54 2.07 -19.39
N ASN A 191 28.48 1.56 -18.15
CA ASN A 191 27.72 0.36 -17.83
C ASN A 191 26.24 0.72 -17.67
N VAL A 192 25.46 0.56 -18.75
CA VAL A 192 24.03 0.86 -18.76
C VAL A 192 23.22 -0.41 -18.91
N ASP A 193 22.35 -0.63 -17.94
CA ASP A 193 21.34 -1.68 -17.93
C ASP A 193 19.97 -1.08 -18.31
N PHE A 194 19.59 -1.24 -19.58
CA PHE A 194 18.37 -0.65 -20.16
C PHE A 194 17.22 -1.64 -20.16
N HIS A 195 16.12 -1.26 -19.53
CA HIS A 195 14.93 -2.08 -19.34
C HIS A 195 13.72 -1.48 -20.04
N SER A 196 13.14 -2.24 -20.97
CA SER A 196 11.94 -1.87 -21.71
C SER A 196 10.69 -2.45 -21.05
N TYR A 197 9.71 -1.61 -20.74
CA TYR A 197 8.42 -2.02 -20.20
C TYR A 197 7.35 -1.96 -21.30
N ASN A 198 7.01 -3.12 -21.85
CA ASN A 198 6.07 -3.21 -22.97
C ASN A 198 4.69 -2.64 -22.60
N HIS A 199 4.10 -1.86 -23.50
CA HIS A 199 2.77 -1.23 -23.37
C HIS A 199 2.62 -0.21 -22.23
N MET A 200 3.70 0.09 -21.50
CA MET A 200 3.69 1.10 -20.45
C MET A 200 3.80 2.50 -21.06
N GLY A 201 2.84 3.37 -20.72
CA GLY A 201 2.85 4.81 -21.04
C GLY A 201 3.76 5.61 -20.11
N HIS A 202 3.59 6.94 -20.08
CA HIS A 202 4.34 7.81 -19.16
C HIS A 202 3.85 7.72 -17.70
N ALA A 203 4.05 6.57 -17.09
CA ALA A 203 3.58 6.28 -15.73
C ALA A 203 4.62 5.46 -14.96
N THR A 204 4.53 5.51 -13.65
CA THR A 204 5.10 4.46 -12.81
C THR A 204 4.27 3.19 -13.02
N CYS A 205 4.93 2.03 -13.11
CA CYS A 205 4.26 0.73 -13.18
C CYS A 205 3.26 0.62 -12.03
N ASN A 206 1.99 0.83 -12.33
CA ASN A 206 0.97 1.07 -11.32
C ASN A 206 0.22 -0.23 -11.01
N GLU A 207 -0.02 -1.17 -11.94
CA GLU A 207 -0.66 -2.45 -11.55
C GLU A 207 0.16 -3.23 -10.53
N GLU A 208 1.42 -3.54 -10.84
CA GLU A 208 2.25 -4.43 -10.03
C GLU A 208 2.54 -3.83 -8.65
N LEU A 209 2.83 -2.52 -8.62
CA LEU A 209 3.13 -1.76 -7.41
C LEU A 209 1.87 -1.50 -6.58
N GLN A 210 0.74 -1.15 -7.19
CA GLN A 210 -0.50 -0.90 -6.45
C GLN A 210 -1.06 -2.20 -5.85
N LEU A 211 -0.98 -3.32 -6.58
CA LEU A 211 -1.38 -4.63 -6.05
C LEU A 211 -0.53 -5.00 -4.83
N LYS A 212 0.79 -4.80 -4.91
CA LYS A 212 1.70 -5.06 -3.79
C LYS A 212 1.50 -4.09 -2.63
N LEU A 213 1.19 -2.83 -2.91
CA LEU A 213 0.80 -1.82 -1.92
C LEU A 213 -0.50 -2.19 -1.21
N ALA A 214 -1.50 -2.65 -1.95
CA ALA A 214 -2.77 -3.10 -1.43
C ALA A 214 -2.61 -4.31 -0.51
N SER A 215 -1.89 -5.36 -0.92
CA SER A 215 -1.63 -6.53 -0.06
C SER A 215 -0.96 -6.12 1.26
N ASN A 216 0.09 -5.29 1.17
CA ASN A 216 0.77 -4.76 2.36
C ASN A 216 -0.13 -3.92 3.27
N ARG A 217 -1.03 -3.12 2.69
CA ARG A 217 -1.99 -2.31 3.45
C ARG A 217 -3.02 -3.19 4.13
N LEU A 218 -3.53 -4.21 3.43
CA LEU A 218 -4.50 -5.17 3.96
C LEU A 218 -3.91 -5.93 5.16
N GLN A 219 -2.69 -6.46 5.05
CA GLN A 219 -1.98 -7.09 6.18
C GLN A 219 -1.88 -6.16 7.40
N PHE A 220 -1.51 -4.89 7.18
CA PHE A 220 -1.43 -3.91 8.26
C PHE A 220 -2.80 -3.65 8.91
N LEU A 221 -3.86 -3.49 8.10
CA LEU A 221 -5.21 -3.27 8.59
C LEU A 221 -5.74 -4.48 9.36
N GLN A 222 -5.47 -5.69 8.88
CA GLN A 222 -5.80 -6.95 9.57
C GLN A 222 -5.14 -6.99 10.95
N ALA A 223 -3.81 -6.83 11.02
CA ALA A 223 -3.06 -6.87 12.29
C ALA A 223 -3.54 -5.79 13.28
N LYS A 224 -3.82 -4.58 12.77
CA LYS A 224 -4.36 -3.49 13.58
C LYS A 224 -5.75 -3.85 14.14
N GLN A 225 -6.65 -4.36 13.30
CA GLN A 225 -8.01 -4.70 13.71
C GLN A 225 -8.01 -5.87 14.70
N GLN A 226 -7.20 -6.90 14.47
CA GLN A 226 -7.04 -8.03 15.40
C GLN A 226 -6.60 -7.55 16.80
N SER A 227 -5.64 -6.62 16.87
CA SER A 227 -5.21 -6.04 18.15
C SER A 227 -6.34 -5.27 18.86
N LEU A 228 -7.19 -4.58 18.12
CA LEU A 228 -8.34 -3.85 18.68
C LEU A 228 -9.44 -4.81 19.15
N SER A 229 -9.76 -5.83 18.35
CA SER A 229 -10.74 -6.86 18.70
C SER A 229 -10.31 -7.63 19.96
N ALA A 230 -9.03 -7.93 20.13
CA ALA A 230 -8.51 -8.57 21.34
C ALA A 230 -8.77 -7.75 22.61
N LYS A 231 -8.64 -6.42 22.54
CA LYS A 231 -8.97 -5.53 23.66
C LYS A 231 -10.47 -5.53 23.94
N ALA A 232 -11.29 -5.39 22.90
CA ALA A 232 -12.74 -5.34 23.04
C ALA A 232 -13.35 -6.66 23.57
N ARG A 233 -12.77 -7.82 23.24
CA ARG A 233 -13.18 -9.11 23.83
C ARG A 233 -12.96 -9.16 25.35
N ARG A 234 -11.89 -8.53 25.88
CA ARG A 234 -11.70 -8.39 27.34
C ARG A 234 -12.79 -7.54 27.96
N ASP A 235 -13.12 -6.42 27.32
CA ASP A 235 -14.19 -5.53 27.81
C ASP A 235 -15.54 -6.27 27.85
N ILE A 236 -15.83 -7.11 26.85
CA ILE A 236 -17.03 -7.96 26.83
C ILE A 236 -17.03 -8.96 27.99
N ALA A 237 -15.90 -9.62 28.27
CA ALA A 237 -15.81 -10.54 29.41
C ALA A 237 -16.13 -9.83 30.74
N LEU A 238 -15.62 -8.62 30.94
CA LEU A 238 -15.95 -7.80 32.12
C LEU A 238 -17.44 -7.40 32.16
N LEU A 239 -18.07 -7.13 31.01
CA LEU A 239 -19.50 -6.83 30.96
C LEU A 239 -20.35 -8.06 31.35
N LEU A 240 -19.94 -9.26 30.93
CA LEU A 240 -20.59 -10.51 31.30
C LEU A 240 -20.46 -10.78 32.81
N GLU A 241 -19.27 -10.59 33.38
CA GLU A 241 -19.03 -10.74 34.83
C GLU A 241 -19.89 -9.76 35.66
N ASN A 242 -20.08 -8.54 35.17
CA ASN A 242 -20.92 -7.52 35.81
C ASN A 242 -22.42 -7.68 35.52
N GLY A 243 -22.86 -8.76 34.85
CA GLY A 243 -24.26 -9.02 34.52
C GLY A 243 -24.89 -8.09 33.48
N LYS A 244 -24.09 -7.32 32.74
CA LYS A 244 -24.56 -6.33 31.74
C LYS A 244 -24.78 -6.98 30.36
N LEU A 245 -25.72 -7.92 30.27
CA LEU A 245 -25.93 -8.77 29.09
C LEU A 245 -26.26 -7.98 27.82
N ALA A 246 -27.22 -7.06 27.87
CA ALA A 246 -27.61 -6.27 26.70
C ALA A 246 -26.43 -5.47 26.11
N SER A 247 -25.55 -4.94 26.97
CA SER A 247 -24.35 -4.24 26.51
C SER A 247 -23.32 -5.20 25.91
N ALA A 248 -23.17 -6.41 26.47
CA ALA A 248 -22.30 -7.44 25.93
C ALA A 248 -22.78 -7.94 24.55
N GLU A 249 -24.09 -8.14 24.37
CA GLU A 249 -24.70 -8.54 23.09
C GLU A 249 -24.46 -7.50 21.98
N ILE A 250 -24.74 -6.23 22.25
CA ILE A 250 -24.50 -5.15 21.27
C ILE A 250 -23.00 -5.06 20.92
N ARG A 251 -22.13 -5.21 21.92
CA ARG A 251 -20.68 -5.10 21.72
C ARG A 251 -20.12 -6.30 20.96
N VAL A 252 -20.64 -7.51 21.18
CA VAL A 252 -20.16 -8.71 20.48
C VAL A 252 -20.58 -8.73 19.01
N GLU A 253 -21.74 -8.17 18.66
CA GLU A 253 -22.11 -8.02 17.25
C GLU A 253 -21.10 -7.17 16.48
N SER A 254 -20.58 -6.11 17.11
CA SER A 254 -19.49 -5.31 16.53
C SER A 254 -18.23 -6.15 16.31
N ILE A 255 -17.89 -7.05 17.24
CA ILE A 255 -16.72 -7.92 17.12
C ILE A 255 -16.90 -8.94 15.99
N ILE A 256 -18.09 -9.53 15.88
CA ILE A 256 -18.41 -10.45 14.78
C ILE A 256 -18.22 -9.74 13.43
N ARG A 257 -18.75 -8.51 13.29
CA ARG A 257 -18.55 -7.71 12.06
C ARG A 257 -17.07 -7.42 11.79
N ASP A 258 -16.30 -7.07 12.82
CA ASP A 258 -14.87 -6.78 12.69
C ASP A 258 -14.08 -8.02 12.25
N ASP A 259 -14.38 -9.21 12.79
CA ASP A 259 -13.72 -10.46 12.41
C ASP A 259 -14.07 -10.88 10.98
N LEU A 260 -15.35 -10.77 10.59
CA LEU A 260 -15.77 -11.01 9.20
C LEU A 260 -15.07 -10.05 8.23
N HIS A 261 -14.86 -8.80 8.64
CA HIS A 261 -14.13 -7.81 7.84
C HIS A 261 -12.63 -8.16 7.72
N ILE A 262 -12.00 -8.71 8.77
CA ILE A 262 -10.63 -9.22 8.72
C ILE A 262 -10.52 -10.37 7.71
N GLU A 263 -11.42 -11.36 7.80
CA GLU A 263 -11.44 -12.48 6.86
C GLU A 263 -11.71 -12.02 5.41
N ALA A 264 -12.55 -10.99 5.21
CA ALA A 264 -12.74 -10.38 3.91
C ALA A 264 -11.44 -9.73 3.38
N MET A 265 -10.67 -9.05 4.23
CA MET A 265 -9.37 -8.48 3.86
C MET A 265 -8.35 -9.56 3.49
N GLU A 266 -8.33 -10.72 4.17
CA GLU A 266 -7.46 -11.86 3.83
C GLU A 266 -7.77 -12.42 2.43
N ILE A 267 -9.06 -12.53 2.08
CA ILE A 267 -9.48 -12.98 0.74
C ILE A 267 -9.03 -11.98 -0.33
N VAL A 268 -9.24 -10.68 -0.09
CA VAL A 268 -8.85 -9.64 -1.04
C VAL A 268 -7.34 -9.56 -1.18
N GLU A 269 -6.58 -9.76 -0.11
CA GLU A 269 -5.11 -9.85 -0.14
C GLU A 269 -4.64 -10.97 -1.06
N LEU A 270 -5.19 -12.19 -0.90
CA LEU A 270 -4.85 -13.33 -1.76
C LEU A 270 -5.16 -13.04 -3.24
N PHE A 271 -6.28 -12.36 -3.52
CA PHE A 271 -6.58 -11.94 -4.89
C PHE A 271 -5.62 -10.87 -5.41
N CYS A 272 -5.22 -9.90 -4.58
CA CYS A 272 -4.20 -8.93 -4.96
C CYS A 272 -2.86 -9.62 -5.29
N GLU A 273 -2.46 -10.64 -4.53
CA GLU A 273 -1.26 -11.44 -4.80
C GLU A 273 -1.39 -12.29 -6.08
N LEU A 274 -2.55 -12.88 -6.33
CA LEU A 274 -2.81 -13.63 -7.57
C LEU A 274 -2.72 -12.73 -8.80
N LEU A 275 -3.33 -11.55 -8.74
CA LEU A 275 -3.27 -10.56 -9.83
C LEU A 275 -1.84 -10.06 -10.03
N HIS A 276 -1.09 -9.86 -8.94
CA HIS A 276 0.31 -9.46 -8.99
C HIS A 276 1.17 -10.55 -9.67
N ALA A 277 1.02 -11.81 -9.27
CA ALA A 277 1.74 -12.95 -9.84
C ALA A 277 1.42 -13.17 -11.34
N ARG A 278 0.28 -12.68 -11.81
CA ARG A 278 -0.18 -12.78 -13.21
C ARG A 278 -0.26 -11.42 -13.91
N ALA A 279 0.45 -10.41 -13.39
CA ALA A 279 0.43 -9.06 -13.95
C ALA A 279 0.80 -9.04 -15.44
N ALA A 280 1.77 -9.86 -15.87
CA ALA A 280 2.16 -9.97 -17.28
C ALA A 280 1.00 -10.41 -18.21
N ILE A 281 0.11 -11.29 -17.74
CA ILE A 281 -1.07 -11.74 -18.51
C ILE A 281 -2.09 -10.61 -18.60
N ILE A 282 -2.29 -9.90 -17.48
CA ILE A 282 -3.15 -8.72 -17.42
C ILE A 282 -2.64 -7.68 -18.43
N ASP A 283 -1.34 -7.41 -18.47
CA ASP A 283 -0.72 -6.41 -19.34
C ASP A 283 -0.79 -6.72 -20.84
N GLN A 284 -0.64 -7.98 -21.21
CA GLN A 284 -0.60 -8.38 -22.63
C GLN A 284 -1.98 -8.63 -23.23
N SER A 285 -3.00 -8.88 -22.39
CA SER A 285 -4.32 -9.28 -22.86
C SER A 285 -5.25 -8.08 -23.00
N THR A 286 -5.91 -7.95 -24.15
CA THR A 286 -6.97 -6.96 -24.36
C THR A 286 -8.29 -7.34 -23.69
N GLU A 287 -8.48 -8.63 -23.43
CA GLU A 287 -9.66 -9.17 -22.77
C GLU A 287 -9.29 -9.75 -21.40
N LEU A 288 -10.25 -9.75 -20.48
CA LEU A 288 -10.06 -10.31 -19.15
C LEU A 288 -10.01 -11.84 -19.21
N ASP A 289 -8.89 -12.42 -18.78
CA ASP A 289 -8.73 -13.88 -18.71
C ASP A 289 -9.76 -14.51 -17.75
N LYS A 290 -10.35 -15.63 -18.17
CA LYS A 290 -11.38 -16.34 -17.39
C LYS A 290 -10.88 -16.79 -16.02
N GLY A 291 -9.59 -17.13 -15.90
CA GLY A 291 -8.97 -17.53 -14.64
C GLY A 291 -8.69 -16.35 -13.68
N LEU A 292 -8.83 -15.12 -14.16
CA LEU A 292 -8.64 -13.88 -13.37
C LEU A 292 -9.95 -13.14 -13.11
N CYS A 293 -11.05 -13.51 -13.80
CA CYS A 293 -12.35 -12.87 -13.65
C CYS A 293 -12.80 -12.75 -12.19
N GLU A 294 -12.78 -13.85 -11.43
CA GLU A 294 -13.23 -13.85 -10.04
C GLU A 294 -12.42 -12.89 -9.17
N ALA A 295 -11.08 -12.91 -9.31
CA ALA A 295 -10.18 -12.06 -8.55
C ALA A 295 -10.37 -10.57 -8.88
N VAL A 296 -10.47 -10.23 -10.17
CA VAL A 296 -10.69 -8.85 -10.63
C VAL A 296 -12.02 -8.30 -10.11
N HIS A 297 -13.11 -9.06 -10.27
CA HIS A 297 -14.43 -8.62 -9.80
C HIS A 297 -14.44 -8.46 -8.27
N SER A 298 -13.82 -9.39 -7.55
CA SER A 298 -13.76 -9.37 -6.08
C SER A 298 -12.97 -8.18 -5.55
N VAL A 299 -11.82 -7.85 -6.15
CA VAL A 299 -11.01 -6.68 -5.77
C VAL A 299 -11.76 -5.38 -6.07
N ILE A 300 -12.43 -5.28 -7.22
CA ILE A 300 -13.25 -4.11 -7.56
C ILE A 300 -14.41 -3.96 -6.58
N TYR A 301 -15.13 -5.04 -6.27
CA TYR A 301 -16.25 -5.03 -5.32
C TYR A 301 -15.83 -4.56 -3.93
N ALA A 302 -14.65 -5.02 -3.47
CA ALA A 302 -14.07 -4.64 -2.18
C ALA A 302 -13.60 -3.18 -2.14
N SER A 303 -13.26 -2.57 -3.27
CA SER A 303 -12.69 -1.21 -3.33
C SER A 303 -13.56 -0.11 -2.72
N SER A 304 -14.88 -0.29 -2.66
CA SER A 304 -15.82 0.66 -2.03
C SER A 304 -16.25 0.26 -0.62
N ARG A 305 -15.82 -0.92 -0.13
CA ARG A 305 -16.28 -1.53 1.12
C ARG A 305 -15.17 -1.67 2.15
N ILE A 306 -13.92 -1.81 1.70
CA ILE A 306 -12.73 -1.90 2.55
C ILE A 306 -11.98 -0.56 2.51
N GLN A 307 -11.57 -0.06 3.68
CA GLN A 307 -10.89 1.24 3.82
C GLN A 307 -9.38 1.17 3.50
N ALA A 308 -9.03 0.63 2.33
CA ALA A 308 -7.68 0.66 1.77
C ALA A 308 -7.65 1.63 0.57
N LYS A 309 -6.78 2.65 0.61
CA LYS A 309 -6.76 3.73 -0.38
C LYS A 309 -6.28 3.26 -1.75
N GLU A 310 -5.53 2.18 -1.76
CA GLU A 310 -4.92 1.51 -2.91
C GLU A 310 -5.99 0.78 -3.75
N LEU A 311 -7.02 0.20 -3.11
CA LEU A 311 -8.04 -0.59 -3.82
C LEU A 311 -8.86 0.24 -4.83
N PRO A 312 -9.32 1.48 -4.52
CA PRO A 312 -9.91 2.36 -5.53
C PRO A 312 -9.00 2.65 -6.73
N HIS A 313 -7.70 2.79 -6.49
CA HIS A 313 -6.73 3.03 -7.58
C HIS A 313 -6.60 1.80 -8.46
N ILE A 314 -6.52 0.60 -7.87
CA ILE A 314 -6.50 -0.67 -8.61
C ILE A 314 -7.77 -0.82 -9.46
N ARG A 315 -8.95 -0.52 -8.88
CA ARG A 315 -10.22 -0.50 -9.62
C ARG A 315 -10.14 0.43 -10.83
N ASP A 316 -9.64 1.65 -10.65
CA ASP A 316 -9.61 2.64 -11.72
C ASP A 316 -8.65 2.21 -12.84
N ILE A 317 -7.51 1.61 -12.50
CA ILE A 317 -6.56 1.04 -13.48
C ILE A 317 -7.21 -0.11 -14.25
N LEU A 318 -7.85 -1.07 -13.56
CA LEU A 318 -8.57 -2.18 -14.19
C LEU A 318 -9.72 -1.68 -15.09
N GLY A 319 -10.38 -0.58 -14.70
CA GLY A 319 -11.45 0.05 -15.48
C GLY A 319 -10.96 0.77 -16.73
N ILE A 320 -9.76 1.36 -16.70
CA ILE A 320 -9.11 1.91 -17.90
C ILE A 320 -8.77 0.78 -18.87
N LYS A 321 -8.31 -0.36 -18.33
CA LYS A 321 -7.79 -1.49 -19.10
C LYS A 321 -8.86 -2.34 -19.77
N PHE A 322 -9.86 -2.76 -18.98
CA PHE A 322 -10.90 -3.70 -19.43
C PHE A 322 -12.26 -3.01 -19.64
N GLY A 323 -12.34 -1.70 -19.40
CA GLY A 323 -13.52 -0.88 -19.65
C GLY A 323 -14.34 -0.56 -18.39
N LYS A 324 -15.11 0.52 -18.48
CA LYS A 324 -15.91 1.04 -17.37
C LYS A 324 -17.11 0.17 -17.01
N GLU A 325 -17.64 -0.61 -17.97
CA GLU A 325 -18.78 -1.49 -17.72
C GLU A 325 -18.40 -2.63 -16.76
N LEU A 326 -17.19 -3.18 -16.89
CA LEU A 326 -16.63 -4.15 -15.95
C LEU A 326 -16.68 -3.61 -14.51
N VAL A 327 -16.20 -2.38 -14.30
CA VAL A 327 -16.17 -1.76 -12.97
C VAL A 327 -17.58 -1.57 -12.43
N LYS A 328 -18.49 -1.06 -13.25
CA LYS A 328 -19.89 -0.83 -12.87
C LYS A 328 -20.57 -2.14 -12.46
N ASN A 329 -20.42 -3.19 -13.25
CA ASN A 329 -21.01 -4.50 -12.97
C ASN A 329 -20.39 -5.14 -11.72
N ALA A 330 -19.07 -5.10 -11.59
CA ALA A 330 -18.35 -5.67 -10.46
C ALA A 330 -18.70 -4.98 -9.13
N LEU A 331 -18.91 -3.66 -9.09
CA LEU A 331 -19.24 -2.92 -7.86
C LEU A 331 -20.58 -3.35 -7.24
N VAL A 332 -21.52 -3.77 -8.07
CA VAL A 332 -22.87 -4.24 -7.67
C VAL A 332 -23.03 -5.76 -7.80
N ASN A 333 -21.97 -6.47 -8.20
CA ASN A 333 -21.99 -7.90 -8.52
C ASN A 333 -23.10 -8.29 -9.52
N ALA A 334 -23.31 -7.51 -10.58
CA ALA A 334 -24.34 -7.78 -11.58
C ALA A 334 -24.08 -9.08 -12.38
N ASP A 335 -22.81 -9.41 -12.59
CA ASP A 335 -22.40 -10.56 -13.39
C ASP A 335 -22.25 -11.86 -12.56
N GLU A 336 -22.50 -11.80 -11.24
CA GLU A 336 -22.34 -12.92 -10.30
C GLU A 336 -20.93 -13.54 -10.27
N LEU A 337 -19.91 -12.75 -10.64
CA LEU A 337 -18.50 -13.17 -10.71
C LEU A 337 -17.68 -12.83 -9.46
N VAL A 338 -18.26 -12.15 -8.46
CA VAL A 338 -17.58 -11.86 -7.19
C VAL A 338 -17.56 -13.13 -6.33
N ASN A 339 -16.43 -13.36 -5.63
CA ASN A 339 -16.27 -14.49 -4.73
C ASN A 339 -17.40 -14.56 -3.68
N ALA A 340 -18.10 -15.68 -3.62
CA ALA A 340 -19.28 -15.84 -2.76
C ALA A 340 -18.98 -15.69 -1.27
N LYS A 341 -17.81 -16.13 -0.81
CA LYS A 341 -17.39 -15.97 0.60
C LYS A 341 -17.17 -14.50 0.92
N LEU A 342 -16.54 -13.75 0.02
CA LEU A 342 -16.33 -12.32 0.17
C LEU A 342 -17.67 -11.55 0.25
N LEU A 343 -18.65 -11.91 -0.59
CA LEU A 343 -19.99 -11.30 -0.56
C LEU A 343 -20.66 -11.49 0.79
N LYS A 344 -20.67 -12.72 1.32
CA LYS A 344 -21.28 -13.03 2.62
C LYS A 344 -20.62 -12.24 3.76
N LYS A 345 -19.29 -12.11 3.73
CA LYS A 345 -18.50 -11.44 4.78
C LYS A 345 -18.59 -9.91 4.73
N LEU A 346 -18.82 -9.33 3.56
CA LEU A 346 -19.03 -7.89 3.39
C LEU A 346 -20.52 -7.49 3.38
N SER A 347 -21.43 -8.41 3.67
CA SER A 347 -22.86 -8.10 3.80
C SER A 347 -23.12 -7.16 4.98
N LEU A 348 -24.18 -6.35 4.86
CA LEU A 348 -24.64 -5.44 5.91
C LEU A 348 -25.68 -6.10 6.85
N ASP A 349 -25.94 -7.40 6.68
CA ASP A 349 -26.92 -8.12 7.48
C ASP A 349 -26.47 -8.22 8.95
N PRO A 350 -27.39 -8.08 9.91
CA PRO A 350 -27.08 -8.30 11.32
C PRO A 350 -26.65 -9.76 11.56
N PRO A 351 -25.68 -10.01 12.45
CA PRO A 351 -25.30 -11.37 12.81
C PRO A 351 -26.48 -12.18 13.34
N ALA A 352 -26.55 -13.47 12.99
CA ALA A 352 -27.59 -14.34 13.50
C ALA A 352 -27.54 -14.41 15.05
N PRO A 353 -28.68 -14.41 15.77
CA PRO A 353 -28.69 -14.47 17.23
C PRO A 353 -27.95 -15.69 17.81
N LYS A 354 -27.97 -16.80 17.08
CA LYS A 354 -27.21 -18.01 17.41
C LYS A 354 -25.70 -17.76 17.41
N LEU A 355 -25.19 -17.04 16.39
CA LEU A 355 -23.78 -16.68 16.27
C LEU A 355 -23.34 -15.73 17.40
N VAL A 356 -24.18 -14.76 17.75
CA VAL A 356 -23.98 -13.85 18.90
C VAL A 356 -23.79 -14.66 20.20
N ARG A 357 -24.70 -15.59 20.47
CA ARG A 357 -24.64 -16.45 21.67
C ARG A 357 -23.38 -17.33 21.69
N LEU A 358 -23.01 -17.91 20.55
CA LEU A 358 -21.78 -18.71 20.43
C LEU A 358 -20.53 -17.87 20.73
N TYR A 359 -20.46 -16.65 20.19
CA TYR A 359 -19.35 -15.74 20.47
C TYR A 359 -19.24 -15.35 21.94
N LEU A 360 -20.37 -15.02 22.59
CA LEU A 360 -20.38 -14.72 24.03
C LEU A 360 -19.92 -15.91 24.86
N LYS A 361 -20.36 -17.12 24.51
CA LYS A 361 -19.94 -18.36 25.18
C LYS A 361 -18.44 -18.59 25.05
N GLU A 362 -17.88 -18.45 23.85
CA GLU A 362 -16.43 -18.62 23.63
C GLU A 362 -15.61 -17.53 24.35
N ILE A 363 -16.09 -16.27 24.38
CA ILE A 363 -15.42 -15.18 25.12
C ILE A 363 -15.46 -15.47 26.63
N ALA A 364 -16.61 -15.86 27.18
CA ALA A 364 -16.74 -16.21 28.59
C ALA A 364 -15.79 -17.35 28.97
N ALA A 365 -15.74 -18.41 28.16
CA ALA A 365 -14.82 -19.53 28.36
C ALA A 365 -13.35 -19.10 28.28
N ALA A 366 -12.97 -18.27 27.31
CA ALA A 366 -11.60 -17.81 27.14
C ALA A 366 -11.07 -16.96 28.31
N TYR A 367 -11.97 -16.23 28.99
CA TYR A 367 -11.63 -15.39 30.15
C TYR A 367 -12.04 -15.99 31.49
N SER A 368 -12.46 -17.27 31.53
CA SER A 368 -12.90 -17.96 32.75
C SER A 368 -14.04 -17.26 33.50
N VAL A 369 -14.96 -16.63 32.76
CA VAL A 369 -16.17 -16.01 33.31
C VAL A 369 -17.27 -17.08 33.36
N ASP A 370 -17.87 -17.27 34.54
CA ASP A 370 -18.99 -18.20 34.74
C ASP A 370 -20.29 -17.62 34.15
N TRP A 371 -20.45 -17.79 32.84
CA TRP A 371 -21.63 -17.35 32.11
C TRP A 371 -22.11 -18.43 31.13
N MET A 372 -23.41 -18.71 31.15
CA MET A 372 -24.07 -19.65 30.25
C MET A 372 -25.23 -18.94 29.54
N PRO A 373 -25.42 -19.15 28.22
CA PRO A 373 -26.57 -18.60 27.51
C PRO A 373 -27.86 -19.20 28.07
N GLN A 374 -28.83 -18.36 28.44
CA GLN A 374 -30.16 -18.83 28.85
C GLN A 374 -30.91 -19.35 27.61
N ASN A 375 -31.45 -20.57 27.70
CA ASN A 375 -31.92 -21.38 26.58
C ASN A 375 -32.96 -20.73 25.66
N GLY A 376 -32.86 -21.11 24.38
CA GLY A 376 -33.92 -21.06 23.37
C GLY A 376 -33.46 -21.90 22.18
N ASP A 377 -34.04 -23.10 22.09
CA ASP A 377 -33.94 -24.16 21.07
C ASP A 377 -33.00 -25.34 21.38
N ASP A 378 -33.63 -26.37 21.95
CA ASP A 378 -33.27 -27.78 21.90
C ASP A 378 -33.23 -28.21 20.42
N ASP A 379 -32.05 -28.58 19.91
CA ASP A 379 -31.95 -29.49 18.78
C ASP A 379 -30.84 -30.49 19.08
N GLY A 380 -31.29 -31.73 19.32
CA GLY A 380 -30.49 -32.85 19.78
C GLY A 380 -29.28 -33.17 18.90
N GLY A 381 -28.13 -33.29 19.54
CA GLY A 381 -26.89 -33.75 18.91
C GLY A 381 -25.79 -33.89 19.95
N GLY A 382 -25.70 -35.09 20.54
CA GLY A 382 -24.77 -35.56 21.56
C GLY A 382 -23.56 -34.70 21.91
N SER A 383 -23.41 -34.43 23.20
CA SER A 383 -22.11 -34.07 23.79
C SER A 383 -21.06 -35.11 23.41
N PRO A 384 -19.94 -34.75 22.74
CA PRO A 384 -18.75 -35.55 22.89
C PRO A 384 -18.16 -35.16 24.25
N SER A 385 -18.50 -35.96 25.27
CA SER A 385 -17.71 -36.03 26.50
C SER A 385 -16.29 -36.44 26.11
N PHE A 386 -15.33 -35.52 26.21
CA PHE A 386 -13.91 -35.86 26.21
C PHE A 386 -13.42 -35.78 27.66
N GLY A 387 -13.31 -36.97 28.26
CA GLY A 387 -12.89 -37.13 29.63
C GLY A 387 -11.43 -36.76 29.86
N PHE A 388 -11.19 -35.98 30.92
CA PHE A 388 -9.94 -36.01 31.66
C PHE A 388 -10.24 -36.53 33.06
N LYS A 389 -9.58 -37.64 33.43
CA LYS A 389 -9.50 -38.14 34.81
C LYS A 389 -8.65 -37.17 35.62
N GLU A 390 -9.22 -36.60 36.68
CA GLU A 390 -8.44 -36.05 37.79
C GLU A 390 -7.89 -37.19 38.67
N PRO A 391 -6.66 -37.09 39.19
CA PRO A 391 -6.27 -37.82 40.38
C PRO A 391 -6.63 -37.05 41.65
N ALA A 392 -7.05 -37.81 42.66
CA ALA A 392 -7.63 -37.40 43.93
C ALA A 392 -6.62 -36.85 44.98
N ASN A 393 -7.22 -36.31 46.05
CA ASN A 393 -6.71 -35.92 47.40
C ASN A 393 -6.14 -34.49 47.53
N ALA A 394 -6.45 -33.69 48.56
CA ALA A 394 -7.19 -33.92 49.81
C ALA A 394 -7.56 -32.59 50.51
N ALA A 395 -8.59 -32.68 51.37
CA ALA A 395 -8.80 -32.00 52.66
C ALA A 395 -9.25 -30.51 52.72
N THR A 396 -10.51 -30.35 53.10
CA THR A 396 -11.08 -29.29 53.98
C THR A 396 -11.28 -29.86 55.42
N PRO A 397 -11.76 -29.14 56.47
CA PRO A 397 -11.94 -27.69 56.80
C PRO A 397 -11.42 -27.42 58.29
N PRO A 398 -11.85 -26.44 59.16
CA PRO A 398 -13.06 -25.59 59.12
C PRO A 398 -13.08 -24.14 59.72
N GLU A 399 -14.19 -23.48 59.33
CA GLU A 399 -15.11 -22.55 60.04
C GLU A 399 -14.62 -21.32 60.84
N ALA A 400 -15.22 -20.15 60.57
CA ALA A 400 -16.26 -19.54 61.42
C ALA A 400 -16.71 -18.14 60.92
N SER A 401 -18.02 -17.90 60.90
CA SER A 401 -18.65 -16.56 60.98
C SER A 401 -19.06 -16.29 62.45
N PRO A 402 -19.39 -15.06 62.87
CA PRO A 402 -20.77 -14.56 62.67
C PRO A 402 -20.91 -13.04 62.41
N ALA A 403 -22.13 -12.68 61.97
CA ALA A 403 -22.65 -11.35 61.63
C ALA A 403 -23.03 -10.47 62.84
N ILE A 404 -23.14 -9.14 62.66
CA ILE A 404 -24.15 -8.26 63.32
C ILE A 404 -24.44 -6.99 62.46
N ASN A 405 -25.73 -6.64 62.38
CA ASN A 405 -26.41 -5.44 61.82
C ASN A 405 -25.95 -4.07 62.38
N SER A 406 -26.21 -2.99 61.62
CA SER A 406 -27.18 -1.92 62.03
C SER A 406 -27.29 -0.76 61.01
N ASP A 407 -28.49 -0.59 60.49
CA ASP A 407 -29.30 0.64 60.40
C ASP A 407 -28.77 1.99 59.87
N ALA A 408 -29.58 2.50 58.92
CA ALA A 408 -30.16 3.84 58.80
C ALA A 408 -29.24 5.06 58.60
N ASN A 409 -29.44 5.79 57.49
CA ASN A 409 -30.33 6.95 57.54
C ASN A 409 -30.70 7.50 56.16
N GLU A 410 -31.93 8.02 56.11
CA GLU A 410 -32.65 8.67 55.02
C GLU A 410 -32.23 10.14 54.78
N ALA A 411 -32.63 10.60 53.60
CA ALA A 411 -33.16 11.94 53.25
C ALA A 411 -32.21 13.16 53.27
N ASP A 412 -32.06 13.82 52.12
CA ASP A 412 -32.93 14.92 51.65
C ASP A 412 -32.47 15.32 50.23
N ALA A 413 -33.34 15.35 49.21
CA ALA A 413 -34.19 16.48 48.79
C ALA A 413 -33.39 17.75 48.42
N ALA A 414 -33.68 18.55 47.39
CA ALA A 414 -34.51 18.51 46.18
C ALA A 414 -34.28 19.88 45.49
N LYS A 415 -34.42 19.94 44.15
CA LYS A 415 -34.78 21.14 43.32
C LYS A 415 -33.71 22.27 43.26
N SER A 416 -33.56 23.09 42.20
CA SER A 416 -34.43 23.57 41.11
C SER A 416 -33.55 24.20 40.00
N LYS A 417 -33.82 23.92 38.72
CA LYS A 417 -34.39 24.80 37.65
C LYS A 417 -33.52 25.92 37.04
N ASP A 418 -33.45 25.82 35.71
CA ASP A 418 -33.69 26.82 34.64
C ASP A 418 -33.03 28.21 34.70
N ALA A 419 -32.26 28.55 33.64
CA ALA A 419 -32.69 29.51 32.60
C ALA A 419 -31.55 29.81 31.60
N ALA A 420 -31.95 30.07 30.35
CA ALA A 420 -31.13 30.45 29.20
C ALA A 420 -31.05 31.98 29.04
N ASP A 421 -30.05 32.45 28.29
CA ASP A 421 -30.04 33.62 27.36
C ASP A 421 -28.63 33.66 26.71
N GLN A 422 -28.45 33.42 25.41
CA GLN A 422 -28.49 34.35 24.25
C GLN A 422 -27.58 35.59 24.34
N GLU A 423 -26.51 35.60 23.54
CA GLU A 423 -25.94 36.82 22.93
C GLU A 423 -25.44 36.51 21.50
N GLU A 424 -25.89 37.33 20.54
CA GLU A 424 -25.45 37.42 19.14
C GLU A 424 -24.16 38.27 19.02
N SER A 425 -23.33 38.02 18.00
CA SER A 425 -22.80 39.09 17.12
C SER A 425 -22.06 38.57 15.86
N SER A 426 -22.61 38.97 14.70
CA SER A 426 -22.00 39.36 13.39
C SER A 426 -20.65 38.77 12.94
N ASP A 427 -20.57 38.02 11.83
CA ASP A 427 -20.63 38.39 10.39
C ASP A 427 -19.28 38.79 9.76
N ALA A 428 -18.82 38.00 8.77
CA ALA A 428 -18.02 38.43 7.61
C ALA A 428 -17.90 37.26 6.60
N GLY A 429 -18.39 37.48 5.38
CA GLY A 429 -18.57 36.48 4.33
C GLY A 429 -17.31 35.93 3.65
N ILE A 430 -17.50 34.77 2.98
CA ILE A 430 -16.52 34.13 2.09
C ILE A 430 -17.24 33.76 0.79
N ASP A 431 -16.81 34.38 -0.31
CA ASP A 431 -17.08 33.98 -1.70
C ASP A 431 -16.49 32.58 -1.97
N GLN A 432 -17.31 31.65 -2.49
CA GLN A 432 -16.85 30.36 -2.98
C GLN A 432 -16.55 30.41 -4.49
N LEU A 433 -15.27 30.19 -4.82
CA LEU A 433 -14.75 29.92 -6.15
C LEU A 433 -15.05 28.46 -6.56
N SER A 434 -15.55 28.29 -7.79
CA SER A 434 -15.78 27.01 -8.46
C SER A 434 -14.47 26.30 -8.85
N PRO A 435 -14.45 24.94 -8.96
CA PRO A 435 -13.25 24.18 -9.27
C PRO A 435 -12.87 24.20 -10.77
N PRO A 436 -11.58 24.05 -11.13
CA PRO A 436 -11.10 24.11 -12.51
C PRO A 436 -11.31 22.79 -13.29
N PRO A 437 -11.34 22.83 -14.65
CA PRO A 437 -11.71 21.70 -15.50
C PRO A 437 -10.54 20.74 -15.81
N THR A 438 -10.89 19.48 -16.07
CA THR A 438 -9.99 18.37 -16.44
C THR A 438 -9.59 18.43 -17.92
N HIS A 439 -8.29 18.26 -18.21
CA HIS A 439 -7.72 18.31 -19.56
C HIS A 439 -8.00 17.02 -20.35
N LYS A 440 -8.74 17.13 -21.47
CA LYS A 440 -8.72 16.16 -22.59
C LYS A 440 -7.76 16.70 -23.66
N ALA A 441 -6.68 15.98 -23.94
CA ALA A 441 -5.79 16.28 -25.06
C ALA A 441 -6.11 15.41 -26.29
N LEU A 442 -6.05 16.06 -27.45
CA LEU A 442 -6.37 15.54 -28.77
C LEU A 442 -5.30 14.58 -29.30
N ALA A 443 -5.70 13.41 -29.80
CA ALA A 443 -4.87 12.57 -30.66
C ALA A 443 -5.31 12.72 -32.12
N ARG A 444 -4.41 13.22 -32.99
CA ARG A 444 -4.56 13.16 -34.45
C ARG A 444 -3.69 12.03 -34.98
N SER A 445 -4.34 11.08 -35.64
CA SER A 445 -3.83 9.82 -36.19
C SER A 445 -2.73 10.02 -37.24
N MET A 446 -1.65 9.25 -37.16
CA MET A 446 -0.86 8.82 -38.33
C MET A 446 -0.41 7.36 -38.16
N SER A 447 -0.67 6.55 -39.19
CA SER A 447 -0.35 5.12 -39.27
C SER A 447 1.13 4.85 -39.56
N PRO A 448 1.76 3.80 -38.98
CA PRO A 448 3.13 3.43 -39.31
C PRO A 448 3.22 2.42 -40.47
N VAL A 449 4.27 2.58 -41.28
CA VAL A 449 4.71 1.69 -42.35
C VAL A 449 5.55 0.55 -41.76
N ALA A 450 5.29 -0.68 -42.20
CA ALA A 450 5.86 -1.92 -41.68
C ALA A 450 7.34 -2.15 -42.06
N ALA A 451 8.13 -2.65 -41.11
CA ALA A 451 9.44 -3.27 -41.34
C ALA A 451 9.36 -4.79 -41.06
N LYS A 452 9.98 -5.59 -41.92
CA LYS A 452 9.99 -7.07 -41.88
C LYS A 452 10.99 -7.63 -40.84
N PRO A 453 10.70 -8.81 -40.23
CA PRO A 453 11.52 -9.41 -39.17
C PRO A 453 12.66 -10.30 -39.69
N VAL A 454 13.72 -10.45 -38.89
CA VAL A 454 14.83 -11.41 -39.05
C VAL A 454 14.94 -12.24 -37.74
N PRO A 455 15.23 -13.56 -37.79
CA PRO A 455 14.76 -14.50 -36.77
C PRO A 455 15.73 -14.75 -35.60
N VAL A 456 15.10 -15.19 -34.52
CA VAL A 456 15.64 -15.62 -33.22
C VAL A 456 16.42 -16.93 -33.33
N ALA A 457 17.55 -17.04 -32.63
CA ALA A 457 18.24 -18.29 -32.36
C ALA A 457 18.06 -18.69 -30.89
N ALA A 458 17.57 -19.91 -30.70
CA ALA A 458 17.34 -20.57 -29.43
C ALA A 458 18.62 -21.22 -28.87
N THR A 459 18.68 -21.32 -27.54
CA THR A 459 19.46 -22.25 -26.70
C THR A 459 19.22 -21.79 -25.25
N SER A 460 19.20 -22.57 -24.18
CA SER A 460 19.01 -24.00 -23.92
C SER A 460 18.88 -24.10 -22.40
N THR A 461 17.91 -24.85 -21.87
CA THR A 461 17.73 -25.11 -20.44
C THR A 461 18.93 -25.90 -19.86
N PRO A 462 19.20 -25.75 -18.54
CA PRO A 462 19.28 -26.98 -17.75
C PRO A 462 18.63 -26.90 -16.35
N ALA A 463 17.88 -27.96 -16.08
CA ALA A 463 17.88 -28.82 -14.90
C ALA A 463 17.74 -28.23 -13.48
N SER A 464 16.62 -28.66 -12.89
CA SER A 464 16.20 -28.71 -11.49
C SER A 464 17.25 -29.19 -10.49
N ILE A 465 17.28 -28.53 -9.33
CA ILE A 465 17.89 -29.05 -8.09
C ILE A 465 16.82 -29.05 -6.99
N LYS A 466 16.54 -30.24 -6.45
CA LYS A 466 15.73 -30.48 -5.24
C LYS A 466 16.63 -30.32 -4.00
N ALA A 467 16.14 -29.62 -2.98
CA ALA A 467 16.54 -29.76 -1.57
C ALA A 467 15.35 -29.30 -0.72
N ALA A 468 14.63 -30.21 -0.06
CA ALA A 468 14.86 -30.73 1.30
C ALA A 468 14.04 -29.94 2.34
N SER A 469 12.89 -30.50 2.72
CA SER A 469 11.97 -30.00 3.73
C SER A 469 12.51 -30.24 5.14
N SER A 470 12.68 -29.18 5.92
CA SER A 470 12.91 -29.26 7.36
C SER A 470 11.62 -28.94 8.12
N ASN A 471 11.12 -29.95 8.83
CA ASN A 471 9.99 -29.90 9.74
C ASN A 471 10.37 -29.12 11.03
N PRO A 472 9.56 -28.17 11.52
CA PRO A 472 9.66 -27.70 12.90
C PRO A 472 8.70 -28.47 13.81
N GLN A 473 9.26 -28.93 14.93
CA GLN A 473 8.61 -29.67 16.01
C GLN A 473 7.47 -28.87 16.68
N ALA A 474 6.45 -29.61 17.12
CA ALA A 474 5.35 -29.11 17.93
C ALA A 474 5.81 -28.79 19.36
N GLU A 475 5.51 -27.58 19.83
CA GLU A 475 5.56 -27.18 21.24
C GLU A 475 4.20 -27.40 21.94
N PRO A 476 4.17 -27.58 23.27
CA PRO A 476 2.98 -28.00 24.01
C PRO A 476 1.97 -26.86 24.24
N PRO A 477 0.68 -27.17 24.50
CA PRO A 477 -0.37 -26.16 24.55
C PRO A 477 -0.31 -25.34 25.85
N GLY A 478 0.04 -24.07 25.72
CA GLY A 478 -0.11 -23.06 26.77
C GLY A 478 -1.54 -22.51 26.81
N LYS A 479 -2.06 -22.26 28.01
CA LYS A 479 -3.32 -21.55 28.29
C LYS A 479 -3.25 -20.13 27.73
N GLY A 480 -3.65 -19.94 26.47
CA GLY A 480 -3.68 -18.67 25.76
C GLY A 480 -5.07 -18.37 25.19
N VAL A 481 -5.32 -17.09 24.93
CA VAL A 481 -6.50 -16.59 24.20
C VAL A 481 -6.67 -17.42 22.91
N PRO A 482 -7.87 -17.96 22.61
CA PRO A 482 -8.09 -18.70 21.38
C PRO A 482 -7.68 -17.83 20.19
N THR A 483 -6.80 -18.34 19.33
CA THR A 483 -6.42 -17.61 18.13
C THR A 483 -7.62 -17.53 17.18
N LEU A 484 -7.65 -16.54 16.29
CA LEU A 484 -8.69 -16.43 15.25
C LEU A 484 -8.78 -17.73 14.43
N GLU A 485 -7.65 -18.40 14.22
CA GLU A 485 -7.54 -19.67 13.52
C GLU A 485 -8.18 -20.85 14.28
N GLU A 486 -8.06 -20.88 15.61
CA GLU A 486 -8.75 -21.86 16.46
C GLU A 486 -10.27 -21.64 16.48
N LEU A 487 -10.72 -20.38 16.52
CA LEU A 487 -12.14 -20.04 16.44
C LEU A 487 -12.71 -20.39 15.07
N ARG A 488 -12.00 -20.03 13.99
CA ARG A 488 -12.36 -20.34 12.60
C ARG A 488 -12.53 -21.84 12.37
N ARG A 489 -11.59 -22.66 12.87
CA ARG A 489 -11.68 -24.12 12.74
C ARG A 489 -12.88 -24.71 13.48
N ARG A 490 -13.30 -24.09 14.59
CA ARG A 490 -14.48 -24.49 15.37
C ARG A 490 -15.79 -24.08 14.68
N PHE A 491 -15.82 -22.90 14.04
CA PHE A 491 -17.01 -22.40 13.37
C PHE A 491 -17.24 -22.99 11.97
N ASP A 492 -16.18 -23.25 11.19
CA ASP A 492 -16.27 -23.96 9.90
C ASP A 492 -16.83 -25.38 10.08
N ALA A 493 -16.52 -26.05 11.20
CA ALA A 493 -17.03 -27.38 11.53
C ALA A 493 -18.53 -27.40 11.87
N LEU A 494 -19.13 -26.24 12.17
CA LEU A 494 -20.56 -26.10 12.50
C LEU A 494 -21.41 -25.63 11.31
N GLY A 495 -20.81 -25.34 10.15
CA GLY A 495 -21.51 -24.86 8.96
C GLY A 495 -22.11 -23.45 9.10
N GLU A 496 -21.69 -22.68 10.10
CA GLU A 496 -22.28 -21.38 10.45
C GLU A 496 -21.50 -20.18 9.86
N LEU A 497 -20.28 -20.38 9.33
CA LEU A 497 -19.47 -19.34 8.67
C LEU A 497 -19.38 -19.51 7.15
#